data_AF-A0A3D1F681-F1
#
_entry.id   AF-A0A3D1F681-F1
#
_cell.length_a   1.000
_cell.length_b   1.000
_cell.length_c   1.000
_cell.angle_alpha   90.00
_cell.angle_beta   90.00
_cell.angle_gamma   90.00
#
_symmetry.space_group_name_H-M   'P 1'
#
loop_
_entity.id
_entity.type
_entity.pdbx_description
1 polymer ?
#
loop_
_entity_poly.entity_id
_entity_poly.type
_entity_poly.pdbx_seq_one_letter_code
_entity_poly.pdbx_strand_id
1 'polypeptide(L)'
;MPLHESRQQVDPVLPMVVTPDAIFTWGQVSDLVQAYRSSLNALSKKRVGLPFHADGYGVAVLSALYELECNIFLLPFHSTDDYLQEIAQKFELAAIVKVSVN
;
A
#
# COMPACT_ATOMS: atom_id res chain seq x y z
N MET A 1 22.01 9.66 -14.08
CA MET A 1 22.14 8.19 -14.08
C MET A 1 20.77 7.63 -13.74
N PRO A 2 20.09 6.89 -14.62
CA PRO A 2 18.87 6.21 -14.21
C PRO A 2 19.29 5.00 -13.36
N LEU A 3 18.97 5.04 -12.06
CA LEU A 3 18.95 3.84 -11.22
C LEU A 3 17.73 3.01 -11.65
N HIS A 4 17.78 2.45 -12.85
CA HIS A 4 16.94 1.30 -13.19
C HIS A 4 17.65 0.07 -12.64
N GLU A 5 17.63 -0.07 -11.31
CA GLU A 5 17.86 -1.39 -10.73
C GLU A 5 16.75 -2.29 -11.28
N SER A 6 17.16 -3.25 -12.10
CA SER A 6 16.28 -4.35 -12.50
C SER A 6 15.70 -4.92 -11.22
N ARG A 7 14.37 -4.94 -11.06
CA ARG A 7 13.72 -5.66 -9.95
C ARG A 7 14.40 -7.02 -9.90
N GLN A 8 15.15 -7.31 -8.83
CA GLN A 8 15.75 -8.62 -8.67
C GLN A 8 14.61 -9.62 -8.79
N GLN A 9 14.78 -10.60 -9.69
CA GLN A 9 13.82 -11.67 -9.84
C GLN A 9 13.95 -12.54 -8.58
N VAL A 10 13.21 -12.17 -7.53
CA VAL A 10 13.18 -12.91 -6.26
C VAL A 10 12.31 -14.14 -6.46
N ASP A 11 12.73 -15.27 -5.91
CA ASP A 11 11.93 -16.50 -5.93
C ASP A 11 10.55 -16.24 -5.29
N PRO A 12 9.44 -16.47 -6.02
CA PRO A 12 8.09 -16.13 -5.57
C PRO A 12 7.64 -16.92 -4.34
N VAL A 13 8.29 -18.03 -4.00
CA VAL A 13 7.93 -18.88 -2.85
C VAL A 13 8.63 -18.42 -1.58
N LEU A 14 9.68 -17.60 -1.68
CA LEU A 14 10.40 -17.12 -0.50
C LEU A 14 9.53 -16.17 0.35
N PRO A 15 9.65 -16.22 1.68
CA PRO A 15 9.00 -15.25 2.56
C PRO A 15 9.42 -13.80 2.24
N MET A 16 8.44 -12.90 2.24
CA MET A 16 8.63 -11.45 2.08
C MET A 16 8.21 -10.71 3.34
N VAL A 17 7.04 -11.03 3.89
CA VAL A 17 6.52 -10.43 5.13
C VAL A 17 6.15 -11.55 6.10
N VAL A 18 6.64 -11.45 7.33
CA VAL A 18 6.36 -12.41 8.41
C VAL A 18 5.74 -11.63 9.57
N THR A 19 4.52 -12.00 9.94
CA THR A 19 3.81 -11.49 11.12
C THR A 19 3.61 -12.64 12.12
N PRO A 20 3.14 -12.37 13.35
CA PRO A 20 2.80 -13.43 14.30
C PRO A 20 1.76 -14.42 13.76
N ASP A 21 0.86 -13.96 12.88
CA ASP A 21 -0.30 -14.71 12.43
C ASP A 21 -0.15 -15.32 11.02
N ALA A 22 0.78 -14.79 10.21
CA ALA A 22 0.91 -15.19 8.81
C ALA A 22 2.30 -14.98 8.22
N ILE A 23 2.60 -15.74 7.16
CA ILE A 23 3.76 -15.54 6.28
C ILE A 23 3.23 -15.26 4.88
N PHE A 24 3.63 -14.13 4.31
CA PHE A 24 3.35 -13.77 2.93
C PHE A 24 4.62 -13.93 2.09
N THR A 25 4.52 -14.67 1.00
CA THR A 25 5.62 -14.84 0.05
C THR A 25 5.71 -13.68 -0.94
N TRP A 26 6.85 -13.55 -1.63
CA TRP A 26 7.02 -12.55 -2.70
C TRP A 26 5.94 -12.66 -3.79
N GLY A 27 5.60 -13.89 -4.20
CA GLY A 27 4.55 -14.15 -5.18
C GLY A 27 3.18 -13.68 -4.71
N GLN A 28 2.81 -14.01 -3.47
CA GLN A 28 1.53 -13.60 -2.90
C GLN A 28 1.40 -12.08 -2.80
N VAL A 29 2.46 -11.39 -2.35
CA VAL A 29 2.44 -9.91 -2.27
C VAL A 29 2.38 -9.32 -3.68
N SER A 30 3.12 -9.84 -4.65
CA SER A 30 3.08 -9.39 -6.04
C SER A 30 1.67 -9.52 -6.65
N ASP A 31 0.98 -10.63 -6.42
CA ASP A 31 -0.39 -10.84 -6.89
C ASP A 31 -1.36 -9.82 -6.26
N LEU A 32 -1.23 -9.58 -4.96
CA LEU A 32 -1.99 -8.55 -4.25
C LEU A 32 -1.72 -7.14 -4.81
N VAL A 33 -0.45 -6.82 -5.12
CA VAL A 33 -0.08 -5.53 -5.73
C VAL A 33 -0.82 -5.33 -7.05
N GLN A 34 -0.85 -6.33 -7.93
CA GLN A 34 -1.56 -6.22 -9.21
C GLN A 34 -3.07 -6.05 -9.03
N ALA A 35 -3.65 -6.76 -8.06
CA ALA A 35 -5.06 -6.62 -7.71
C ALA A 35 -5.40 -5.21 -7.19
N TYR A 36 -4.62 -4.69 -6.25
CA TYR A 36 -4.82 -3.33 -5.71
C TYR A 36 -4.53 -2.24 -6.74
N ARG A 37 -3.52 -2.41 -7.59
CA ARG A 37 -3.23 -1.45 -8.66
C ARG A 37 -4.43 -1.32 -9.61
N SER A 38 -5.04 -2.45 -9.97
CA SER A 38 -6.22 -2.48 -10.83
C SER A 38 -7.42 -1.79 -10.18
N SER A 39 -7.68 -2.05 -8.89
CA SER A 39 -8.82 -1.45 -8.18
C SER A 39 -8.63 0.02 -7.83
N LEU A 40 -7.39 0.47 -7.61
CA LEU A 40 -7.05 1.84 -7.20
C LEU A 40 -6.60 2.72 -8.37
N ASN A 41 -6.67 2.26 -9.62
CA ASN A 41 -6.16 2.98 -10.79
C ASN A 41 -6.72 4.42 -10.92
N ALA A 42 -7.96 4.65 -10.48
CA ALA A 42 -8.58 5.97 -10.47
C ALA A 42 -7.90 6.99 -9.52
N LEU A 43 -7.00 6.53 -8.64
CA LEU A 43 -6.22 7.34 -7.72
C LEU A 43 -4.84 7.72 -8.27
N SER A 44 -4.47 7.26 -9.48
CA SER A 44 -3.15 7.54 -10.05
C SER A 44 -2.79 9.03 -10.01
N LYS A 45 -1.57 9.33 -9.57
CA LYS A 45 -1.01 10.68 -9.41
C LYS A 45 -1.74 11.57 -8.39
N LYS A 46 -2.66 11.03 -7.59
CA LYS A 46 -3.37 11.79 -6.56
C LYS A 46 -2.68 11.70 -5.20
N ARG A 47 -3.04 12.63 -4.31
CA ARG A 47 -2.68 12.59 -2.89
C ARG A 47 -3.62 11.63 -2.16
N VAL A 48 -3.08 10.64 -1.47
CA VAL A 48 -3.87 9.58 -0.83
C VAL A 48 -3.38 9.34 0.60
N GLY A 49 -4.33 9.11 1.51
CA GLY A 49 -4.03 8.64 2.86
C GLY A 49 -4.05 7.13 2.92
N LEU A 50 -3.09 6.52 3.63
CA LEU A 50 -3.06 5.09 3.89
C LEU A 50 -2.84 4.85 5.39
N PRO A 51 -3.89 4.48 6.16
CA PRO A 51 -3.73 3.91 7.49
C PRO A 51 -2.95 2.60 7.38
N PHE A 52 -1.66 2.65 7.71
CA PHE A 52 -0.73 1.58 7.33
C PHE A 52 -0.58 0.54 8.43
N HIS A 53 -0.78 -0.73 8.06
CA HIS A 53 -0.47 -1.89 8.87
C HIS A 53 0.71 -2.65 8.25
N ALA A 54 1.66 -3.10 9.07
CA ALA A 54 2.91 -3.72 8.62
C ALA A 54 2.75 -5.22 8.33
N ASP A 55 1.75 -5.59 7.53
CA ASP A 55 1.52 -6.96 7.04
C ASP A 55 1.62 -7.04 5.51
N GLY A 56 1.38 -8.24 4.95
CA GLY A 56 1.44 -8.45 3.51
C GLY A 56 0.44 -7.60 2.72
N TYR A 57 -0.75 -7.34 3.26
CA TYR A 57 -1.76 -6.51 2.59
C TYR A 57 -1.37 -5.04 2.60
N GLY A 58 -0.88 -4.52 3.72
CA GLY A 58 -0.41 -3.14 3.84
C GLY A 58 0.77 -2.86 2.92
N VAL A 59 1.73 -3.79 2.84
CA VAL A 59 2.86 -3.70 1.90
C VAL A 59 2.38 -3.75 0.45
N ALA A 60 1.41 -4.61 0.13
CA ALA A 60 0.86 -4.70 -1.22
C ALA A 60 0.12 -3.41 -1.64
N VAL A 61 -0.72 -2.84 -0.77
CA VAL A 61 -1.44 -1.59 -1.06
C VAL A 61 -0.46 -0.42 -1.21
N LEU A 62 0.53 -0.31 -0.31
CA LEU A 62 1.57 0.71 -0.41
C LEU A 62 2.33 0.62 -1.75
N SER A 63 2.71 -0.59 -2.14
CA SER A 63 3.43 -0.85 -3.39
C SER A 63 2.56 -0.53 -4.62
N ALA A 64 1.28 -0.90 -4.59
CA ALA A 64 0.34 -0.58 -5.66
C ALA A 64 0.14 0.94 -5.83
N LEU A 65 -0.03 1.67 -4.72
CA LEU A 65 -0.14 3.14 -4.75
C LEU A 65 1.16 3.80 -5.25
N TYR A 66 2.32 3.23 -4.91
CA TYR A 66 3.62 3.69 -5.41
C TYR A 66 3.73 3.47 -6.92
N GLU A 67 3.36 2.30 -7.44
CA GLU A 67 3.33 2.02 -8.89
C GLU A 67 2.34 2.91 -9.67
N LEU A 68 1.31 3.43 -9.00
CA LEU A 68 0.34 4.38 -9.55
C LEU A 68 0.81 5.85 -9.47
N GLU A 69 2.04 6.09 -9.00
CA GLU A 69 2.64 7.41 -8.82
C GLU A 69 1.83 8.31 -7.86
N CYS A 70 1.12 7.71 -6.91
CA CYS A 70 0.39 8.46 -5.89
C CYS A 70 1.36 9.20 -4.93
N ASN A 71 0.91 10.35 -4.41
CA ASN A 71 1.57 11.00 -3.28
C ASN A 71 0.96 10.46 -1.98
N ILE A 72 1.71 9.61 -1.28
CA ILE A 72 1.18 8.75 -0.22
C ILE A 72 1.47 9.35 1.16
N PHE A 73 0.41 9.58 1.93
CA PHE A 73 0.47 9.98 3.33
C PHE A 73 0.24 8.75 4.20
N LEU A 74 1.29 8.27 4.87
CA LEU A 74 1.17 7.19 5.83
C LEU A 74 0.50 7.72 7.11
N LEU A 75 -0.60 7.10 7.49
CA LEU A 75 -1.42 7.48 8.64
C LEU A 75 -1.36 6.38 9.72
N PRO A 76 -1.56 6.72 11.00
CA PRO A 76 -1.68 5.72 12.05
C PRO A 76 -2.84 4.75 11.77
N PHE A 77 -2.60 3.45 11.92
CA PHE A 77 -3.59 2.42 11.59
C PHE A 77 -4.87 2.51 12.43
N HIS A 78 -4.73 2.79 13.73
CA HIS A 78 -5.83 2.89 14.68
C HIS A 78 -6.39 4.32 14.83
N SER A 79 -6.22 5.16 13.82
CA SER A 79 -6.79 6.50 13.81
C SER A 79 -8.32 6.46 13.75
N THR A 80 -8.96 7.38 14.48
CA THR A 80 -10.40 7.58 14.44
C THR A 80 -10.84 8.21 13.11
N ASP A 81 -12.11 8.04 12.74
CA ASP A 81 -12.65 8.63 11.52
C ASP A 81 -12.58 10.17 11.53
N ASP A 82 -12.80 10.80 12.68
CA ASP A 82 -12.69 12.26 12.84
C ASP A 82 -11.27 12.75 12.52
N TYR A 83 -10.24 12.07 13.07
CA TYR A 83 -8.85 12.39 12.77
C TYR A 83 -8.54 12.18 11.28
N LEU A 84 -9.00 11.07 10.71
CA LEU A 84 -8.79 10.77 9.30
C LEU A 84 -9.44 11.83 8.39
N GLN A 85 -10.63 12.29 8.74
CA GLN A 85 -11.33 13.35 8.02
C GLN A 85 -10.60 14.70 8.14
N GLU A 86 -10.11 15.05 9.33
CA GLU A 86 -9.32 16.27 9.54
C GLU A 86 -8.07 16.26 8.64
N ILE A 87 -7.32 15.16 8.64
CA ILE A 87 -6.12 14.99 7.82
C ILE A 87 -6.46 15.03 6.33
N ALA A 88 -7.55 14.39 5.90
CA ALA A 88 -7.97 14.43 4.50
C ALA A 88 -8.25 15.86 4.01
N GLN A 89 -8.91 16.68 4.83
CA GLN A 89 -9.16 18.08 4.50
C GLN A 89 -7.87 18.90 4.53
N LYS A 90 -7.09 18.78 5.60
CA LYS A 90 -5.85 19.56 5.81
C LYS A 90 -4.81 19.34 4.72
N PHE A 91 -4.70 18.11 4.23
CA PHE A 91 -3.72 17.74 3.20
C PHE A 91 -4.34 17.55 1.81
N GLU A 92 -5.60 17.92 1.63
CA GLU A 92 -6.33 17.82 0.36
C GLU A 92 -6.21 16.42 -0.27
N LEU A 93 -6.44 15.39 0.55
CA LEU A 93 -6.36 14.00 0.11
C LEU A 93 -7.57 13.67 -0.76
N ALA A 94 -7.32 13.06 -1.91
CA ALA A 94 -8.38 12.62 -2.81
C ALA A 94 -9.15 11.40 -2.26
N ALA A 95 -8.50 10.59 -1.43
CA ALA A 95 -9.08 9.43 -0.79
C ALA A 95 -8.25 8.99 0.43
N ILE A 96 -8.90 8.23 1.31
CA ILE A 96 -8.23 7.41 2.33
C ILE A 96 -8.48 5.94 1.96
N VAL A 97 -7.41 5.21 1.70
CA VAL A 97 -7.46 3.80 1.32
C VAL A 97 -7.32 2.96 2.58
N LYS A 98 -8.45 2.45 3.10
CA LYS A 98 -8.47 1.54 4.25
C LYS A 98 -8.30 0.10 3.77
N VAL A 99 -7.35 -0.61 4.37
CA VAL A 99 -7.18 -2.06 4.14
C VAL A 99 -8.04 -2.79 5.16
N SER A 100 -8.99 -3.59 4.68
CA SER A 100 -9.71 -4.53 5.55
C SER A 100 -8.76 -5.66 5.91
N VAL A 101 -8.35 -5.70 7.18
CA VAL A 101 -7.63 -6.86 7.73
C VAL A 101 -8.71 -7.87 8.13
N ASN A 102 -8.74 -9.03 7.47
CA ASN A 102 -9.58 -10.16 7.84
C ASN A 102 -8.91 -11.00 8.92
#